data_AF-A0A2X1KBJ3-F1
#
_entry.id   AF-A0A2X1KBJ3-F1
#
_cell.length_a   1.000
_cell.length_b   1.000
_cell.length_c   1.000
_cell.angle_alpha   90.00
_cell.angle_beta   90.00
_cell.angle_gamma   90.00
#
_symmetry.space_group_name_H-M   'P 1'
#
loop_
_entity.id
_entity.type
_entity.pdbx_description
1 polymer ?
#
loop_
_entity_poly.entity_id
_entity_poly.type
_entity_poly.pdbx_seq_one_letter_code
_entity_poly.pdbx_strand_id
1 'polypeptide(L)'
;MGLERIAAVLQHVNSNYDIDLFRTLIQAVAKVTGATDLSNKSLRVIADHIRSCAFLIADGVMPSNENRGYVLRRIIRRAVRHGNMLGAKETFFYKTGWSADRRYGLCG
;
A
#
# COMPACT_ATOMS: atom_id res chain seq x y z
N MET A 1 -6.58 4.80 19.73
CA MET A 1 -7.41 4.18 18.67
C MET A 1 -6.71 4.37 17.33
N GLY A 2 -6.81 3.41 16.39
CA GLY A 2 -6.17 3.54 15.07
C GLY A 2 -6.95 4.47 14.14
N LEU A 3 -6.26 5.38 13.44
CA LEU A 3 -6.89 6.40 12.59
C LEU A 3 -7.84 5.78 11.55
N GLU A 4 -7.41 4.69 10.91
CA GLU A 4 -8.22 4.00 9.89
C GLU A 4 -9.49 3.37 10.48
N ARG A 5 -9.47 2.97 11.76
CA ARG A 5 -10.66 2.44 12.43
C ARG A 5 -11.66 3.54 12.77
N ILE A 6 -11.19 4.71 13.21
CA ILE A 6 -12.06 5.87 13.43
C ILE A 6 -12.65 6.34 12.09
N ALA A 7 -11.82 6.42 11.05
CA ALA A 7 -12.27 6.78 9.70
C ALA A 7 -13.36 5.83 9.18
N ALA A 8 -13.22 4.52 9.41
CA ALA A 8 -14.25 3.55 9.02
C ALA A 8 -15.60 3.82 9.69
N VAL A 9 -15.60 4.13 10.99
CA VAL A 9 -16.81 4.51 11.73
C VAL A 9 -17.41 5.80 11.19
N LEU A 10 -16.60 6.85 11.00
CA LEU A 10 -17.05 8.15 10.49
C LEU A 10 -17.58 8.11 9.06
N GLN A 11 -17.05 7.19 8.24
CA GLN A 11 -17.48 6.99 6.85
C GLN A 11 -18.58 5.93 6.71
N HIS A 12 -19.10 5.40 7.82
CA HIS A 12 -20.16 4.38 7.84
C HIS A 12 -19.80 3.10 7.06
N VAL A 13 -18.54 2.64 7.16
CA VAL A 13 -18.07 1.40 6.55
C VAL A 13 -17.54 0.41 7.59
N ASN A 14 -17.63 -0.88 7.28
CA ASN A 14 -17.31 -1.97 8.22
C ASN A 14 -15.85 -2.44 8.15
N SER A 15 -15.07 -1.93 7.19
CA SER A 15 -13.69 -2.35 6.94
C SER A 15 -12.79 -1.14 6.74
N ASN A 16 -11.59 -1.18 7.30
CA ASN A 16 -10.57 -0.17 7.04
C ASN A 16 -10.23 -0.05 5.55
N TYR A 17 -10.36 -1.13 4.78
CA TYR A 17 -10.08 -1.11 3.34
C TYR A 17 -11.16 -0.41 2.51
N ASP A 18 -12.30 -0.12 3.13
CA ASP A 18 -13.44 0.55 2.48
C ASP A 18 -13.46 2.06 2.76
N ILE A 19 -12.50 2.59 3.52
CA ILE A 19 -12.36 4.04 3.68
C ILE A 19 -11.84 4.67 2.38
N ASP A 20 -12.15 5.94 2.17
CA ASP A 20 -11.71 6.77 1.05
C ASP A 20 -10.22 6.60 0.66
N LEU A 21 -9.33 6.64 1.64
CA LEU A 21 -7.89 6.48 1.45
C LEU A 21 -7.55 5.14 0.81
N PHE A 22 -8.05 4.04 1.38
CA PHE A 22 -7.77 2.70 0.88
C PHE A 22 -8.47 2.40 -0.43
N ARG A 23 -9.71 2.88 -0.63
CA ARG A 23 -10.41 2.75 -1.92
C ARG A 23 -9.60 3.35 -3.06
N THR A 24 -9.09 4.57 -2.87
CA THR A 24 -8.27 5.21 -3.90
C THR A 24 -6.94 4.48 -4.11
N LEU A 25 -6.31 3.97 -3.03
CA LEU A 25 -5.05 3.25 -3.13
C LEU A 25 -5.22 1.91 -3.84
N ILE A 26 -6.28 1.17 -3.53
CA ILE A 26 -6.64 -0.10 -4.17
C ILE A 26 -6.87 0.12 -5.68
N GLN A 27 -7.58 1.19 -6.05
CA GLN A 27 -7.77 1.56 -7.46
C GLN A 27 -6.45 1.88 -8.17
N ALA A 28 -5.55 2.63 -7.52
CA ALA A 28 -4.23 2.92 -8.07
C ALA A 28 -3.39 1.63 -8.26
N VAL A 29 -3.43 0.72 -7.29
CA VAL A 29 -2.77 -0.59 -7.39
C VAL A 29 -3.37 -1.41 -8.54
N ALA A 30 -4.69 -1.51 -8.62
CA ALA A 30 -5.38 -2.25 -9.69
C ALA A 30 -4.99 -1.72 -11.08
N LYS A 31 -4.91 -0.40 -11.23
CA LYS A 31 -4.47 0.24 -12.48
C LYS A 31 -3.05 -0.17 -12.89
N VAL A 32 -2.10 -0.22 -11.95
CA VAL A 32 -0.70 -0.56 -12.28
C VAL A 32 -0.44 -2.06 -12.37
N THR A 33 -1.26 -2.90 -11.74
CA THR A 33 -1.14 -4.37 -11.85
C THR A 33 -1.96 -4.94 -12.99
N GLY A 34 -2.95 -4.20 -13.51
CA GLY A 34 -3.90 -4.67 -14.52
C GLY A 34 -5.03 -5.54 -13.96
N ALA A 35 -5.18 -5.59 -12.62
CA ALA A 35 -6.23 -6.36 -11.98
C ALA A 35 -7.61 -5.71 -12.19
N THR A 36 -8.59 -6.50 -12.63
CA THR A 36 -9.98 -6.06 -12.84
C THR A 36 -10.87 -6.33 -11.63
N ASP A 37 -10.59 -7.40 -10.88
CA ASP A 37 -11.30 -7.75 -9.64
C ASP A 37 -10.78 -6.93 -8.45
N LEU A 38 -11.49 -5.86 -8.10
CA LEU A 38 -11.17 -5.00 -6.96
C LEU A 38 -11.39 -5.66 -5.59
N SER A 39 -12.10 -6.80 -5.54
CA SER A 39 -12.32 -7.54 -4.29
C SER A 39 -11.13 -8.44 -3.93
N ASN A 40 -10.20 -8.63 -4.87
CA ASN A 40 -9.06 -9.52 -4.68
C ASN A 40 -8.18 -9.08 -3.49
N LYS A 41 -8.00 -9.99 -2.53
CA LYS A 41 -7.22 -9.75 -1.31
C LYS A 41 -5.79 -9.25 -1.59
N SER A 42 -5.19 -9.63 -2.73
CA SER A 42 -3.85 -9.20 -3.10
C SER A 42 -3.75 -7.69 -3.30
N LEU A 43 -4.82 -7.03 -3.78
CA LEU A 43 -4.85 -5.58 -3.90
C LEU A 43 -4.76 -4.89 -2.54
N ARG A 44 -5.50 -5.42 -1.54
CA ARG A 44 -5.45 -4.94 -0.15
C ARG A 44 -4.08 -5.12 0.48
N VAL A 45 -3.42 -6.27 0.23
CA VAL A 45 -2.07 -6.54 0.73
C VAL A 45 -1.04 -5.57 0.13
N ILE A 46 -1.08 -5.36 -1.19
CA ILE A 46 -0.18 -4.42 -1.86
C ILE A 46 -0.43 -2.99 -1.37
N ALA A 47 -1.69 -2.58 -1.24
CA ALA A 47 -2.07 -1.27 -0.73
C ALA A 47 -1.57 -1.04 0.70
N ASP A 48 -1.60 -2.04 1.58
CA ASP A 48 -1.04 -1.87 2.92
C ASP A 48 0.49 -1.81 2.92
N HIS A 49 1.12 -2.70 2.15
CA HIS A 49 2.58 -2.78 2.06
C HIS A 49 3.21 -1.54 1.45
N ILE A 50 2.57 -0.91 0.47
CA ILE A 50 3.13 0.31 -0.13
C ILE A 50 3.16 1.47 0.86
N ARG A 51 2.14 1.61 1.72
CA ARG A 51 2.14 2.64 2.77
C ARG A 51 3.31 2.43 3.72
N SER A 52 3.44 1.21 4.24
CA SER A 52 4.50 0.85 5.18
C SER A 52 5.90 1.05 4.57
N CYS A 53 6.10 0.59 3.34
CA CYS A 53 7.39 0.74 2.65
C CYS A 53 7.76 2.20 2.43
N ALA A 54 6.82 3.01 1.95
CA ALA A 54 7.11 4.39 1.62
C ALA A 54 7.36 5.26 2.87
N PHE A 55 6.64 5.02 3.97
CA PHE A 55 6.95 5.67 5.26
C PHE A 55 8.31 5.23 5.80
N LEU A 56 8.62 3.93 5.80
CA LEU A 56 9.93 3.44 6.25
C LEU A 56 11.08 4.05 5.45
N ILE A 57 10.93 4.15 4.12
CA ILE A 57 11.95 4.77 3.25
C ILE A 57 12.05 6.27 3.53
N ALA A 58 10.93 6.98 3.72
CA ALA A 58 10.92 8.41 4.07
C ALA A 58 11.63 8.68 5.41
N ASP A 59 11.49 7.77 6.38
CA ASP A 59 12.16 7.83 7.68
C ASP A 59 13.63 7.34 7.63
N GLY A 60 14.19 7.10 6.43
CA GLY A 60 15.60 6.75 6.22
C GLY A 60 15.94 5.26 6.31
N VAL A 61 14.94 4.36 6.37
CA VAL A 61 15.20 2.92 6.37
C VAL A 61 15.48 2.43 4.95
N MET A 62 16.68 1.86 4.75
CA MET A 62 17.09 1.27 3.47
C MET A 62 16.96 -0.25 3.46
N PRO A 63 16.53 -0.88 2.34
CA PRO A 63 16.43 -2.34 2.25
C PRO A 63 17.80 -3.03 2.44
N SER A 64 17.92 -3.90 3.44
CA SER A 64 19.16 -4.61 3.78
C SER A 64 18.91 -6.09 4.10
N ASN A 65 19.97 -6.84 4.39
CA ASN A 65 19.87 -8.25 4.84
C ASN A 65 19.63 -8.38 6.35
N GLU A 66 19.64 -7.28 7.11
CA GLU A 66 19.63 -7.31 8.58
C GLU A 66 18.65 -6.29 9.18
N ASN A 67 18.23 -6.53 10.44
CA ASN A 67 17.50 -5.55 11.26
C ASN A 67 16.26 -4.95 10.55
N ARG A 68 16.08 -3.62 10.66
CA ARG A 68 14.96 -2.88 10.08
C ARG A 68 14.95 -2.94 8.55
N GLY A 69 16.13 -2.93 7.92
CA GLY A 69 16.25 -3.03 6.48
C GLY A 69 15.81 -4.40 5.94
N TYR A 70 16.01 -5.48 6.71
CA TYR A 70 15.46 -6.80 6.37
C TYR A 70 13.94 -6.85 6.45
N VAL A 71 13.34 -6.21 7.45
CA VAL A 71 11.88 -6.08 7.55
C VAL A 71 11.33 -5.36 6.32
N LEU A 72 11.88 -4.19 5.98
CA LEU A 72 11.49 -3.43 4.79
C LEU A 72 11.61 -4.29 3.51
N ARG A 73 12.76 -4.96 3.32
CA ARG A 73 12.98 -5.85 2.18
C ARG A 73 11.93 -6.96 2.08
N ARG A 74 11.54 -7.57 3.20
CA ARG A 74 10.51 -8.62 3.24
C ARG A 74 9.14 -8.08 2.82
N ILE A 75 8.76 -6.89 3.28
CA ILE A 75 7.49 -6.26 2.93
C ILE A 75 7.46 -5.94 1.42
N ILE A 76 8.53 -5.35 0.89
CA ILE A 76 8.67 -5.07 -0.56
C ILE A 76 8.52 -6.37 -1.37
N ARG A 77 9.28 -7.41 -1.03
CA ARG A 77 9.24 -8.70 -1.76
C ARG A 77 7.86 -9.35 -1.68
N ARG A 78 7.17 -9.26 -0.55
CA ARG A 78 5.80 -9.78 -0.39
C ARG A 78 4.82 -9.02 -1.27
N ALA A 79 4.92 -7.71 -1.35
CA ALA A 79 4.06 -6.91 -2.23
C ALA A 79 4.30 -7.25 -3.71
N VAL A 80 5.56 -7.37 -4.13
CA VAL A 80 5.94 -7.79 -5.49
C VAL A 80 5.37 -9.17 -5.82
N ARG A 81 5.44 -10.14 -4.88
CA ARG A 81 4.82 -11.46 -5.05
C ARG A 81 3.31 -11.37 -5.27
N HIS A 82 2.61 -10.56 -4.47
CA HIS A 82 1.16 -10.36 -4.66
C HIS A 82 0.84 -9.70 -6.00
N GLY A 83 1.67 -8.78 -6.50
CA GLY A 83 1.51 -8.21 -7.83
C GLY A 83 1.71 -9.23 -8.94
N ASN A 84 2.71 -10.11 -8.81
CA ASN A 84 2.91 -11.23 -9.74
C ASN A 84 1.69 -12.17 -9.76
N MET A 85 1.11 -12.49 -8.60
CA MET A 85 -0.13 -13.28 -8.50
C MET A 85 -1.34 -12.61 -9.17
N LEU A 86 -1.33 -11.28 -9.31
CA LEU A 86 -2.34 -10.51 -10.03
C LEU A 86 -2.06 -10.38 -11.53
N GLY A 87 -0.94 -10.94 -12.02
CA GLY A 87 -0.57 -10.88 -13.44
C GLY A 87 0.23 -9.64 -13.85
N ALA A 88 0.79 -8.89 -12.89
CA ALA A 88 1.62 -7.73 -13.21
C ALA A 88 2.87 -8.15 -14.01
N LYS A 89 3.02 -7.61 -15.23
CA LYS A 89 4.11 -7.95 -16.16
C LYS A 89 5.33 -7.04 -16.05
N GLU A 90 5.16 -5.86 -15.46
CA GLU A 90 6.21 -4.85 -15.34
C GLU A 90 6.46 -4.47 -13.88
N THR A 91 7.53 -3.72 -13.65
CA THR A 91 7.78 -3.07 -12.37
C THR A 91 6.66 -2.06 -12.07
N PHE A 92 5.84 -2.37 -11.06
CA PHE A 92 4.63 -1.59 -10.74
C PHE A 92 4.74 -0.85 -9.40
N PHE A 93 5.60 -1.31 -8.49
CA PHE A 93 5.55 -0.90 -7.08
C PHE A 93 5.88 0.59 -6.86
N TYR A 94 6.73 1.19 -7.70
CA TYR A 94 7.02 2.63 -7.69
C TYR A 94 6.03 3.46 -8.53
N LYS A 95 5.23 2.82 -9.39
CA LYS A 95 4.35 3.48 -10.38
C LYS A 95 2.98 3.86 -9.82
N THR A 96 2.64 3.46 -8.59
CA THR A 96 1.33 3.72 -7.97
C THR A 96 1.01 5.20 -7.80
N GLY A 97 2.00 6.10 -7.94
CA GLY A 97 1.83 7.54 -7.75
C GLY A 97 1.45 7.92 -6.33
N TRP A 98 1.58 6.98 -5.38
CA TRP A 98 1.26 7.22 -3.99
C TRP A 98 2.39 8.01 -3.33
N SER A 99 2.09 9.24 -2.92
CA SER A 99 2.93 10.01 -2.01
C SER A 99 2.24 10.08 -0.65
N ALA A 100 2.92 9.62 0.40
CA ALA A 100 2.46 9.77 1.79
C ALA A 100 2.11 11.22 2.09
N ASP A 101 2.95 12.14 1.61
CA ASP A 101 2.86 13.58 1.82
C ASP A 101 1.49 14.16 1.40
N ARG A 102 1.12 14.09 0.11
CA ARG A 102 -0.18 14.60 -0.39
C ARG A 102 -1.42 13.97 0.25
N ARG A 103 -1.31 12.75 0.80
CA ARG A 103 -2.48 11.96 1.26
C ARG A 103 -2.68 12.05 2.76
N TYR A 104 -1.61 12.23 3.52
CA TYR A 104 -1.65 12.37 4.97
C TYR A 104 -1.43 13.83 5.43
N GLY A 105 -1.19 14.76 4.49
CA GLY A 105 -0.99 16.18 4.80
C GLY A 105 0.27 16.41 5.64
N LEU A 106 1.34 15.65 5.37
CA LEU A 106 2.53 15.60 6.23
C LEU A 106 3.60 16.64 5.88
N CYS A 107 3.51 17.35 4.76
CA CYS A 107 4.23 18.60 4.49
C CYS A 107 3.29 19.64 3.87
N GLY A 108 3.38 20.87 4.39
CA GLY A 108 3.08 22.11 3.66
C GLY A 108 4.37 22.71 3.13
#